data_AF-A0A8T7KV71-F1
#
_entry.id   AF-A0A8T7KV71-F1
#
_cell.length_a   1.000
_cell.length_b   1.000
_cell.length_c   1.000
_cell.angle_alpha   90.00
_cell.angle_beta   90.00
_cell.angle_gamma   90.00
#
_symmetry.space_group_name_H-M   'P 1'
#
loop_
_entity.id
_entity.type
_entity.pdbx_description
1 polymer ?
#
loop_
_entity_poly.entity_id
_entity_poly.type
_entity_poly.pdbx_seq_one_letter_code
_entity_poly.pdbx_strand_id
1 'polypeptide(L)'
;MDIRAGIIATIVLSTVGALLVFRAGYRAWMSARRLTFYRIKRQRERAGLFTILGALLLFGFSVMLYFYGEPVAYHYFPPSLTPSLTPTITLSPTITLSPTITLTPTITNTPSVTDTPTITPTPFVPPAIEALFESEVTPNPNAVFSPLQFTENCSNFNDFTSATVFQNPIDYMCAVFTYDQMLPNVQWTALWYRDGELVHYETIPWDGETGGFGFTEWQATAADFLPGTYEVQIFVGLDLKVIGQFLLEGDAPTPLPTVSPTPSPSPTVTVTGTPPPNQADS
;
A
#
# COMPACT_ATOMS: atom_id res chain seq x y z
N MET A 1 -11.14 -14.70 10.01
CA MET A 1 -12.42 -14.95 10.70
C MET A 1 -12.83 -16.39 10.40
N ASP A 2 -13.11 -17.20 11.42
CA ASP A 2 -13.61 -18.57 11.21
C ASP A 2 -15.03 -18.51 10.61
N ILE A 3 -15.21 -19.11 9.43
CA ILE A 3 -16.48 -19.16 8.69
C ILE A 3 -17.59 -19.75 9.57
N ARG A 4 -17.26 -20.76 10.37
CA ARG A 4 -18.18 -21.38 11.33
C ARG A 4 -18.62 -20.38 12.40
N ALA A 5 -17.67 -19.60 12.94
CA ALA A 5 -17.99 -18.58 13.94
C ALA A 5 -18.91 -17.48 13.36
N GLY A 6 -18.67 -17.07 12.11
CA GLY A 6 -19.53 -16.11 11.41
C GLY A 6 -20.96 -16.62 11.24
N ILE A 7 -21.15 -17.85 10.75
CA ILE A 7 -22.47 -18.46 10.56
C ILE A 7 -23.22 -18.60 11.88
N ILE A 8 -22.54 -19.04 12.95
CA ILE A 8 -23.14 -19.18 14.28
C ILE A 8 -23.63 -17.81 14.79
N ALA A 9 -22.83 -16.75 14.64
CA ALA A 9 -23.23 -15.41 15.05
C ALA A 9 -24.48 -14.92 14.31
N THR A 10 -24.56 -15.12 12.99
CA THR A 10 -25.72 -14.73 12.18
C THR A 10 -26.98 -15.51 12.56
N ILE A 11 -26.86 -16.80 12.88
CA ILE A 11 -27.97 -17.64 13.36
C ILE A 11 -28.48 -17.10 14.71
N VAL A 12 -27.59 -16.80 15.66
CA VAL A 12 -27.97 -16.28 16.97
C VAL A 12 -28.66 -14.92 16.85
N LEU A 13 -28.12 -14.01 16.04
CA LEU A 13 -28.73 -12.69 15.80
C LEU A 13 -30.11 -12.81 15.16
N SER A 14 -30.25 -13.70 14.18
CA SER A 14 -31.51 -13.93 13.46
C SER A 14 -32.58 -14.55 14.38
N THR A 15 -32.22 -15.54 15.19
CA THR A 15 -33.16 -16.16 16.16
C THR A 15 -33.63 -15.17 17.22
N VAL A 16 -32.71 -14.39 17.81
CA VAL A 16 -33.07 -13.37 18.80
C VAL A 16 -33.94 -12.29 18.19
N GLY A 17 -33.60 -11.80 17.00
CA GLY A 17 -34.40 -10.83 16.25
C GLY A 17 -35.81 -11.33 15.95
N ALA A 18 -35.94 -12.57 15.46
CA ALA A 18 -37.23 -13.20 15.20
C ALA A 18 -38.10 -13.27 16.45
N LEU A 19 -37.53 -13.63 17.61
CA LEU A 19 -38.26 -13.74 18.88
C LEU A 19 -38.76 -12.37 19.38
N LEU A 20 -37.94 -11.32 19.26
CA LEU A 20 -38.34 -9.96 19.61
C LEU A 20 -39.46 -9.43 18.71
N VAL A 21 -39.33 -9.61 17.40
CA VAL A 21 -40.35 -9.19 16.42
C VAL A 21 -41.65 -9.97 16.60
N PHE A 22 -41.57 -11.29 16.83
CA PHE A 22 -42.73 -12.13 17.12
C PHE A 22 -43.46 -11.67 18.38
N ARG A 23 -42.74 -11.38 19.47
CA ARG A 23 -43.32 -10.89 20.73
C ARG A 23 -44.01 -9.54 20.55
N ALA A 24 -43.42 -8.63 19.76
CA ALA A 24 -44.01 -7.34 19.44
C ALA A 24 -45.28 -7.49 18.59
N GLY A 25 -45.23 -8.31 17.53
CA GLY A 25 -46.37 -8.61 16.65
C GLY A 25 -47.52 -9.30 17.39
N TYR A 26 -47.20 -10.27 18.26
CA TYR A 26 -48.18 -10.97 19.10
C TYR A 26 -48.88 -10.02 20.08
N ARG A 27 -48.13 -9.14 20.75
CA ARG A 27 -48.71 -8.10 21.62
C ARG A 27 -49.60 -7.13 20.85
N ALA A 28 -49.16 -6.69 19.67
CA ALA A 28 -49.93 -5.80 18.80
C ALA A 28 -51.26 -6.47 18.38
N TRP A 29 -51.22 -7.74 17.97
CA TRP A 29 -52.41 -8.51 17.61
C TRP A 29 -53.37 -8.69 18.80
N MET A 30 -52.86 -9.06 19.97
CA MET A 30 -53.69 -9.23 21.18
C MET A 30 -54.36 -7.93 21.62
N SER A 31 -53.66 -6.78 21.50
CA SER A 31 -54.25 -5.46 21.78
C SER A 31 -55.36 -5.08 20.79
N ALA A 32 -55.21 -5.46 19.52
CA ALA A 32 -56.19 -5.17 18.47
C ALA A 32 -57.52 -5.91 18.69
N ARG A 33 -57.49 -7.10 19.30
CA ARG A 33 -58.70 -7.88 19.62
C ARG A 33 -59.62 -7.20 20.64
N ARG A 34 -59.12 -6.25 21.43
CA ARG A 34 -59.88 -5.54 22.48
C ARG A 34 -60.52 -4.23 21.99
N LEU A 35 -60.37 -3.85 20.73
CA LEU A 35 -60.88 -2.58 20.18
C LEU A 35 -62.26 -2.75 19.54
N THR A 36 -63.19 -1.86 19.88
CA THR A 36 -64.58 -1.81 19.37
C THR A 36 -64.66 -1.18 17.96
N PHE A 37 -63.70 -0.32 17.58
CA PHE A 37 -63.71 0.40 16.30
C PHE A 37 -63.18 -0.46 15.14
N TYR A 38 -64.05 -0.79 14.18
CA TYR A 38 -63.79 -1.71 13.07
C TYR A 38 -62.60 -1.29 12.15
N ARG A 39 -62.48 -0.01 11.77
CA ARG A 39 -61.37 0.44 10.89
C ARG A 39 -59.99 0.34 11.56
N ILE A 40 -59.90 0.78 12.82
CA ILE A 40 -58.63 0.76 13.58
C ILE A 40 -58.21 -0.67 13.89
N LYS A 41 -59.18 -1.54 14.20
CA LYS A 41 -58.97 -2.98 14.40
C LYS A 41 -58.35 -3.64 13.16
N ARG A 42 -58.93 -3.45 11.98
CA ARG A 42 -58.49 -4.10 10.73
C ARG A 42 -57.09 -3.65 10.27
N GLN A 43 -56.70 -2.41 10.55
CA GLN A 43 -55.35 -1.92 10.24
C GLN A 43 -54.29 -2.53 11.16
N ARG A 44 -54.57 -2.64 12.46
CA ARG A 44 -53.66 -3.24 13.45
C ARG A 44 -53.55 -4.77 13.31
N GLU A 45 -54.64 -5.43 12.91
CA GLU A 45 -54.63 -6.87 12.60
C GLU A 45 -53.75 -7.20 11.40
N ARG A 46 -53.82 -6.40 10.32
CA ARG A 46 -52.93 -6.59 9.15
C ARG A 46 -51.47 -6.33 9.51
N ALA A 47 -51.17 -5.24 10.21
CA ALA A 47 -49.80 -4.94 10.65
C ALA A 47 -49.24 -6.02 11.60
N GLY A 48 -50.05 -6.51 12.53
CA GLY A 48 -49.70 -7.62 13.42
C GLY A 48 -49.45 -8.93 12.65
N LEU A 49 -50.25 -9.21 11.63
CA LEU A 49 -50.08 -10.39 10.78
C LEU A 49 -48.81 -10.32 9.93
N PHE A 50 -48.53 -9.19 9.29
CA PHE A 50 -47.30 -9.01 8.51
C PHE A 50 -46.03 -9.07 9.38
N THR A 51 -46.07 -8.52 10.60
CA THR A 51 -44.93 -8.61 11.53
C THR A 51 -44.69 -10.04 12.02
N ILE A 52 -45.74 -10.80 12.29
CA ILE A 52 -45.62 -12.23 12.63
C ILE A 52 -45.08 -13.05 11.46
N LEU A 53 -45.57 -12.80 10.24
CA LEU A 53 -45.06 -13.44 9.03
C LEU A 53 -43.58 -13.11 8.82
N GLY A 54 -43.18 -11.86 9.02
CA GLY A 54 -41.77 -11.45 8.99
C GLY A 54 -40.92 -12.18 10.01
N ALA A 55 -41.39 -12.34 11.25
CA ALA A 55 -40.68 -13.12 12.27
C ALA A 55 -40.52 -14.60 11.89
N LEU A 56 -41.55 -15.21 11.30
CA LEU A 56 -41.49 -16.60 10.82
C LEU A 56 -40.51 -16.77 9.66
N LEU A 57 -40.47 -15.83 8.72
CA LEU A 57 -39.47 -15.84 7.64
C LEU A 57 -38.04 -15.72 8.18
N LEU A 58 -37.83 -14.81 9.14
CA LEU A 58 -36.52 -14.56 9.74
C LEU A 58 -36.04 -15.79 10.54
N PHE A 59 -36.95 -16.46 11.25
CA PHE A 59 -36.68 -17.76 11.87
C PHE A 59 -36.37 -18.86 10.85
N GLY A 60 -37.15 -18.94 9.76
CA GLY A 60 -36.92 -19.88 8.66
C GLY A 60 -35.54 -19.70 8.00
N PHE A 61 -35.11 -18.45 7.80
CA PHE A 61 -33.77 -18.12 7.30
C PHE A 61 -32.68 -18.62 8.25
N SER A 62 -32.87 -18.44 9.56
CA SER A 62 -31.94 -18.98 10.55
C SER A 62 -31.84 -20.50 10.51
N VAL A 63 -32.95 -21.21 10.31
CA VAL A 63 -32.96 -22.68 10.17
C VAL A 63 -32.28 -23.09 8.85
N MET A 64 -32.52 -22.35 7.76
CA MET A 64 -31.85 -22.59 6.49
C MET A 64 -30.32 -22.45 6.61
N LEU A 65 -29.85 -21.41 7.28
CA LEU A 65 -28.41 -21.22 7.55
C LEU A 65 -27.82 -22.34 8.41
N TYR A 66 -28.57 -22.89 9.37
CA TYR A 66 -28.10 -24.02 10.17
C TYR A 66 -27.86 -25.28 9.32
N PHE A 67 -28.75 -25.58 8.37
CA PHE A 67 -28.61 -26.77 7.53
C PHE A 67 -27.67 -26.58 6.33
N TYR A 68 -27.63 -25.37 5.75
CA TYR A 68 -26.96 -25.12 4.48
C TYR A 68 -25.84 -24.07 4.55
N GLY A 69 -25.62 -23.42 5.69
CA GLY A 69 -24.66 -22.32 5.82
C GLY A 69 -23.21 -22.77 5.61
N GLU A 70 -22.77 -23.80 6.33
CA GLU A 70 -21.39 -24.33 6.21
C GLU A 70 -21.06 -24.87 4.80
N PRO A 71 -21.88 -25.76 4.20
CA PRO A 71 -21.53 -26.34 2.89
C PRO A 71 -21.52 -25.30 1.77
N VAL A 72 -22.41 -24.30 1.81
CA VAL A 72 -22.41 -23.21 0.83
C VAL A 72 -21.18 -22.32 1.03
N ALA A 73 -20.82 -21.99 2.27
CA ALA A 73 -19.67 -21.14 2.54
C ALA A 73 -18.36 -21.79 2.08
N TYR A 74 -18.16 -23.10 2.27
CA TYR A 74 -16.95 -23.78 1.82
C TYR A 74 -16.83 -23.91 0.29
N HIS A 75 -17.93 -23.77 -0.45
CA HIS A 75 -17.88 -23.75 -1.91
C HIS A 75 -17.19 -22.49 -2.45
N TYR A 76 -17.37 -21.36 -1.77
CA TYR A 76 -16.78 -20.07 -2.15
C TYR A 76 -15.47 -19.78 -1.39
N PHE A 77 -15.29 -20.38 -0.22
CA PHE A 77 -14.12 -20.18 0.65
C PHE A 77 -13.55 -21.54 1.09
N PRO A 78 -12.78 -22.23 0.23
CA PRO A 78 -12.16 -23.50 0.60
C PRO A 78 -11.15 -23.32 1.75
N PRO A 79 -11.02 -24.29 2.66
CA PRO A 79 -10.04 -24.21 3.75
C PRO A 79 -8.62 -24.21 3.16
N SER A 80 -7.83 -23.20 3.52
CA SER A 80 -6.41 -23.12 3.14
C SER A 80 -5.60 -24.19 3.88
N LEU A 81 -4.74 -24.92 3.17
CA LEU A 81 -3.90 -25.97 3.74
C LEU A 81 -2.86 -25.34 4.69
N THR A 82 -2.86 -25.77 5.95
CA THR A 82 -1.83 -25.37 6.92
C THR A 82 -0.48 -25.98 6.53
N PRO A 83 0.60 -25.19 6.36
CA PRO A 83 1.90 -25.75 6.03
C PRO A 83 2.42 -26.62 7.18
N SER A 84 2.69 -27.89 6.88
CA SER A 84 3.34 -28.82 7.81
C SER A 84 4.83 -28.49 7.85
N LEU A 85 5.31 -28.02 9.00
CA LEU A 85 6.73 -27.76 9.25
C LEU A 85 7.48 -29.11 9.30
N THR A 86 7.91 -29.59 8.15
CA THR A 86 8.90 -30.67 8.09
C THR A 86 10.29 -30.04 8.22
N PRO A 87 11.04 -30.31 9.31
CA PRO A 87 12.36 -29.71 9.47
C PRO A 87 13.35 -30.34 8.48
N THR A 88 13.91 -29.52 7.59
CA THR A 88 15.06 -29.89 6.74
C THR A 88 16.33 -29.80 7.58
N ILE A 89 17.04 -30.93 7.73
CA ILE A 89 18.28 -31.02 8.50
C ILE A 89 19.42 -30.44 7.65
N THR A 90 19.89 -29.24 7.97
CA THR A 90 21.04 -28.61 7.29
C THR A 90 22.33 -28.98 8.03
N LEU A 91 23.20 -29.75 7.37
CA LEU A 91 24.53 -30.09 7.89
C LEU A 91 25.47 -28.88 7.79
N SER A 92 26.09 -28.52 8.93
CA SER A 92 27.08 -27.44 9.04
C SER A 92 28.47 -27.91 8.58
N PRO A 93 29.21 -27.15 7.73
CA PRO A 93 30.55 -27.54 7.34
C PRO A 93 31.57 -27.28 8.46
N THR A 94 32.36 -28.30 8.79
CA THR A 94 33.51 -28.20 9.70
C THR A 94 34.66 -27.53 8.97
N ILE A 95 35.05 -26.32 9.38
CA ILE A 95 36.23 -25.64 8.84
C ILE A 95 37.44 -26.02 9.70
N THR A 96 38.37 -26.76 9.12
CA THR A 96 39.72 -26.98 9.66
C THR A 96 40.70 -26.30 8.72
N LEU A 97 41.54 -25.40 9.24
CA LEU A 97 43.00 -25.37 9.04
C LEU A 97 43.60 -24.12 9.70
N SER A 98 44.63 -24.36 10.50
CA SER A 98 45.59 -23.37 11.00
C SER A 98 46.66 -23.12 9.93
N PRO A 99 47.12 -21.87 9.80
CA PRO A 99 48.56 -21.68 9.71
C PRO A 99 49.07 -20.63 10.70
N THR A 100 50.16 -20.99 11.38
CA THR A 100 51.04 -20.12 12.15
C THR A 100 51.61 -19.02 11.25
N ILE A 101 51.38 -17.76 11.60
CA ILE A 101 52.14 -16.60 11.06
C ILE A 101 52.89 -15.90 12.18
N THR A 102 54.19 -15.74 11.96
CA THR A 102 55.19 -15.19 12.88
C THR A 102 55.90 -14.04 12.15
N LEU A 103 55.76 -12.83 12.73
CA LEU A 103 56.60 -11.62 12.66
C LEU A 103 56.23 -10.39 11.79
N THR A 104 56.26 -9.27 12.53
CA THR A 104 56.61 -7.87 12.21
C THR A 104 55.50 -6.92 11.72
N PRO A 105 55.04 -5.97 12.57
CA PRO A 105 54.18 -4.86 12.11
C PRO A 105 55.04 -3.77 11.45
N THR A 106 55.01 -3.70 10.13
CA THR A 106 55.34 -2.47 9.41
C THR A 106 54.02 -1.80 9.07
N ILE A 107 53.68 -0.71 9.76
CA ILE A 107 52.49 0.08 9.48
C ILE A 107 52.72 0.80 8.13
N THR A 108 52.22 0.22 7.06
CA THR A 108 52.11 0.86 5.75
C THR A 108 50.65 1.24 5.55
N ASN A 109 50.33 2.53 5.67
CA ASN A 109 49.04 3.09 5.28
C ASN A 109 48.78 2.73 3.81
N THR A 110 47.85 1.81 3.59
CA THR A 110 47.40 1.28 2.29
C THR A 110 45.87 1.38 2.31
N PRO A 111 45.23 1.82 1.20
CA PRO A 111 44.00 2.59 1.23
C PRO A 111 42.80 1.81 1.77
N SER A 112 41.84 2.58 2.29
CA SER A 112 40.50 2.16 2.69
C SER A 112 39.98 1.07 1.76
N VAL A 113 39.77 -0.12 2.30
CA VAL A 113 38.99 -1.17 1.64
C VAL A 113 37.61 -0.57 1.43
N THR A 114 37.30 -0.23 0.18
CA THR A 114 35.92 0.01 -0.23
C THR A 114 35.28 -1.37 -0.29
N ASP A 115 34.47 -1.70 0.72
CA ASP A 115 33.53 -2.81 0.65
C ASP A 115 32.64 -2.59 -0.58
N THR A 116 33.05 -3.16 -1.71
CA THR A 116 32.19 -3.25 -2.89
C THR A 116 31.28 -4.43 -2.60
N PRO A 117 29.99 -4.22 -2.28
CA PRO A 117 29.08 -5.34 -2.06
C PRO A 117 29.08 -6.19 -3.32
N THR A 118 29.38 -7.48 -3.16
CA THR A 118 29.25 -8.46 -4.23
C THR A 118 27.79 -8.42 -4.68
N ILE A 119 27.56 -8.04 -5.94
CA ILE A 119 26.25 -8.05 -6.59
C ILE A 119 25.67 -9.45 -6.49
N THR A 120 24.85 -9.65 -5.46
CA THR A 120 24.02 -10.82 -5.28
C THR A 120 22.80 -10.60 -6.16
N PRO A 121 22.35 -11.59 -6.97
CA PRO A 121 21.19 -11.45 -7.86
C PRO A 121 19.86 -11.31 -7.10
N THR A 122 19.90 -11.25 -5.77
CA THR A 122 18.73 -11.11 -4.91
C THR A 122 18.55 -9.61 -4.64
N PRO A 123 17.41 -9.02 -5.05
CA PRO A 123 17.10 -7.64 -4.73
C PRO A 123 17.20 -7.38 -3.22
N PHE A 124 17.82 -6.27 -2.85
CA PHE A 124 18.02 -5.87 -1.47
C PHE A 124 17.85 -4.36 -1.32
N VAL A 125 17.51 -3.90 -0.12
CA VAL A 125 17.43 -2.47 0.19
C VAL A 125 18.86 -1.92 0.32
N PRO A 126 19.26 -0.88 -0.44
CA PRO A 126 20.57 -0.27 -0.32
C PRO A 126 20.83 0.24 1.11
N PRO A 127 22.05 0.09 1.67
CA PRO A 127 22.35 0.51 3.05
C PRO A 127 22.08 2.00 3.32
N ALA A 128 22.21 2.85 2.30
CA ALA A 128 21.91 4.27 2.41
C ALA A 128 20.41 4.55 2.64
N ILE A 129 19.52 3.68 2.15
CA ILE A 129 18.07 3.76 2.35
C ILE A 129 17.68 3.07 3.65
N GLU A 130 18.32 1.94 3.99
CA GLU A 130 18.12 1.26 5.28
C GLU A 130 18.47 2.19 6.46
N ALA A 131 19.50 3.02 6.33
CA ALA A 131 19.86 4.03 7.33
C ALA A 131 18.79 5.12 7.54
N LEU A 132 17.80 5.23 6.65
CA LEU A 132 16.66 6.15 6.76
C LEU A 132 15.46 5.51 7.48
N PHE A 133 15.55 4.25 7.90
CA PHE A 133 14.44 3.58 8.56
C PHE A 133 14.14 4.21 9.92
N GLU A 134 12.87 4.54 10.14
CA GLU A 134 12.39 5.18 11.38
C GLU A 134 11.60 4.20 12.26
N SER A 135 11.08 3.12 11.66
CA SER A 135 10.25 2.14 12.36
C SER A 135 11.05 1.17 13.23
N GLU A 136 10.57 0.94 14.45
CA GLU A 136 11.02 -0.14 15.34
C GLU A 136 10.14 -1.40 15.23
N VAL A 137 9.07 -1.36 14.41
CA VAL A 137 8.13 -2.47 14.28
C VAL A 137 8.74 -3.58 13.44
N THR A 138 8.86 -4.77 14.03
CA THR A 138 9.32 -5.96 13.30
C THR A 138 8.31 -6.35 12.21
N PRO A 139 8.74 -6.50 10.95
CA PRO A 139 7.87 -6.95 9.86
C PRO A 139 7.13 -8.25 10.14
N ASN A 140 5.87 -8.32 9.69
CA ASN A 140 5.15 -9.59 9.62
C ASN A 140 5.62 -10.37 8.37
N PRO A 141 6.23 -11.56 8.54
CA PRO A 141 6.69 -12.35 7.39
C PRO A 141 5.54 -12.76 6.47
N ASN A 142 4.32 -12.87 7.01
CA ASN A 142 3.12 -13.25 6.26
C ASN A 142 2.44 -12.07 5.53
N ALA A 143 2.99 -10.85 5.61
CA ALA A 143 2.52 -9.73 4.79
C ALA A 143 2.69 -10.07 3.30
N VAL A 144 1.62 -9.89 2.53
CA VAL A 144 1.53 -10.26 1.11
C VAL A 144 1.00 -9.11 0.28
N PHE A 145 1.45 -9.05 -0.97
CA PHE A 145 1.09 -8.01 -1.95
C PHE A 145 0.60 -8.70 -3.24
N SER A 146 -0.36 -8.08 -3.92
CA SER A 146 -0.73 -8.47 -5.29
C SER A 146 0.38 -8.08 -6.28
N PRO A 147 0.34 -8.61 -7.52
CA PRO A 147 1.14 -8.06 -8.60
C PRO A 147 0.90 -6.55 -8.75
N LEU A 148 1.95 -5.80 -9.08
CA LEU A 148 1.86 -4.36 -9.32
C LEU A 148 1.12 -4.10 -10.62
N GLN A 149 0.24 -3.09 -10.62
CA GLN A 149 -0.43 -2.58 -11.80
C GLN A 149 0.00 -1.13 -12.02
N PHE A 150 0.58 -0.83 -13.17
CA PHE A 150 1.08 0.51 -13.46
C PHE A 150 0.03 1.35 -14.18
N THR A 151 -0.04 2.64 -13.84
CA THR A 151 -0.97 3.59 -14.44
C THR A 151 -0.44 5.02 -14.32
N GLU A 152 -0.84 5.89 -15.25
CA GLU A 152 -0.56 7.33 -15.21
C GLU A 152 -1.58 8.10 -14.35
N ASN A 153 -2.57 7.42 -13.76
CA ASN A 153 -3.54 8.05 -12.87
C ASN A 153 -4.07 7.05 -11.83
N CYS A 154 -3.66 7.22 -10.57
CA CYS A 154 -4.17 6.44 -9.44
C CYS A 154 -5.05 7.24 -8.46
N SER A 155 -5.75 8.27 -8.96
CA SER A 155 -6.72 9.05 -8.14
C SER A 155 -7.86 8.19 -7.58
N ASN A 156 -8.17 7.05 -8.21
CA ASN A 156 -9.17 6.09 -7.76
C ASN A 156 -8.67 4.65 -7.89
N PHE A 157 -8.41 3.99 -6.75
CA PHE A 157 -7.90 2.61 -6.74
C PHE A 157 -8.89 1.55 -7.23
N ASN A 158 -10.17 1.90 -7.41
CA ASN A 158 -11.18 0.97 -7.93
C ASN A 158 -11.41 1.11 -9.44
N ASP A 159 -10.93 2.20 -10.05
CA ASP A 159 -11.18 2.50 -11.45
C ASP A 159 -9.98 3.25 -12.05
N PHE A 160 -9.11 2.49 -12.70
CA PHE A 160 -7.93 3.00 -13.40
C PHE A 160 -7.60 2.09 -14.59
N THR A 161 -6.89 2.65 -15.56
CA THR A 161 -6.39 1.89 -16.71
C THR A 161 -4.97 1.45 -16.43
N SER A 162 -4.75 0.14 -16.32
CA SER A 162 -3.40 -0.40 -16.20
C SER A 162 -2.78 -0.71 -17.56
N ALA A 163 -1.47 -0.52 -17.66
CA ALA A 163 -0.68 -0.89 -18.83
C ALA A 163 0.71 -1.38 -18.41
N THR A 164 1.39 -2.08 -19.32
CA THR A 164 2.78 -2.51 -19.17
C THR A 164 3.72 -1.78 -20.12
N VAL A 165 3.18 -0.94 -21.00
CA VAL A 165 3.92 -0.11 -21.95
C VAL A 165 3.30 1.29 -21.93
N PHE A 166 4.15 2.30 -21.76
CA PHE A 166 3.79 3.71 -21.73
C PHE A 166 4.63 4.47 -22.76
N GLN A 167 4.17 5.66 -23.15
CA GLN A 167 4.83 6.48 -24.17
C GLN A 167 5.16 7.85 -23.61
N ASN A 168 6.38 8.32 -23.81
CA ASN A 168 6.75 9.69 -23.49
C ASN A 168 5.95 10.70 -24.33
N PRO A 169 5.66 11.90 -23.77
CA PRO A 169 6.08 12.38 -22.46
C PRO A 169 5.12 11.98 -21.32
N ILE A 170 5.67 11.56 -20.19
CA ILE A 170 4.94 11.42 -18.91
C ILE A 170 5.61 12.27 -17.82
N ASP A 171 4.85 12.75 -16.85
CA ASP A 171 5.34 13.49 -15.67
C ASP A 171 4.92 12.82 -14.35
N TYR A 172 4.21 11.70 -14.43
CA TYR A 172 3.68 10.97 -13.30
C TYR A 172 3.53 9.49 -13.63
N MET A 173 3.94 8.63 -12.71
CA MET A 173 3.75 7.19 -12.79
C MET A 173 3.34 6.65 -11.42
N CYS A 174 2.40 5.73 -11.39
CA CYS A 174 1.91 5.12 -10.17
C CYS A 174 1.83 3.60 -10.32
N ALA A 175 2.26 2.87 -9.29
CA ALA A 175 2.12 1.43 -9.17
C ALA A 175 1.11 1.10 -8.08
N VAL A 176 -0.05 0.58 -8.46
CA VAL A 176 -1.16 0.23 -7.57
C VAL A 176 -1.11 -1.26 -7.24
N PHE A 177 -1.41 -1.60 -6.00
CA PHE A 177 -1.45 -2.97 -5.51
C PHE A 177 -2.48 -3.14 -4.38
N THR A 178 -2.88 -4.38 -4.12
CA THR A 178 -3.55 -4.75 -2.87
C THR A 178 -2.58 -5.45 -1.94
N TYR A 179 -2.83 -5.35 -0.64
CA TYR A 179 -2.00 -5.97 0.38
C TYR A 179 -2.86 -6.54 1.52
N ASP A 180 -2.28 -7.48 2.26
CA ASP A 180 -2.88 -8.05 3.47
C ASP A 180 -1.78 -8.36 4.50
N GLN A 181 -2.18 -8.38 5.77
CA GLN A 181 -1.35 -8.66 6.95
C GLN A 181 -0.16 -7.71 7.16
N MET A 182 -0.25 -6.47 6.66
CA MET A 182 0.66 -5.39 7.03
C MET A 182 0.46 -5.01 8.50
N LEU A 183 1.52 -4.54 9.15
CA LEU A 183 1.44 -4.01 10.50
C LEU A 183 1.50 -2.47 10.43
N PRO A 184 0.65 -1.74 11.17
CA PRO A 184 0.77 -0.28 11.25
C PRO A 184 2.17 0.12 11.71
N ASN A 185 2.71 1.19 11.13
CA ASN A 185 4.05 1.72 11.34
C ASN A 185 5.20 0.78 10.96
N VAL A 186 5.00 -0.40 10.38
CA VAL A 186 6.13 -1.22 9.87
C VAL A 186 6.89 -0.45 8.79
N GLN A 187 8.22 -0.55 8.73
CA GLN A 187 8.93 0.09 7.62
C GLN A 187 8.49 -0.52 6.30
N TRP A 188 8.06 0.31 5.36
CA TRP A 188 7.74 -0.07 3.99
C TRP A 188 8.62 0.75 3.04
N THR A 189 9.09 0.12 1.97
CA THR A 189 10.00 0.76 1.01
C THR A 189 9.65 0.35 -0.42
N ALA A 190 9.52 1.33 -1.31
CA ALA A 190 9.42 1.13 -2.75
C ALA A 190 10.68 1.66 -3.44
N LEU A 191 11.34 0.82 -4.23
CA LEU A 191 12.52 1.18 -5.01
C LEU A 191 12.19 1.13 -6.49
N TRP A 192 12.53 2.19 -7.21
CA TRP A 192 12.29 2.33 -8.64
C TRP A 192 13.61 2.29 -9.38
N TYR A 193 13.79 1.26 -10.20
CA TYR A 193 14.94 1.07 -11.06
C TYR A 193 14.57 1.34 -12.51
N ARG A 194 15.50 1.90 -13.28
CA ARG A 194 15.45 1.94 -14.74
C ARG A 194 16.69 1.24 -15.28
N ASP A 195 16.50 0.17 -16.04
CA ASP A 195 17.59 -0.63 -16.61
C ASP A 195 18.67 -1.04 -15.58
N GLY A 196 18.24 -1.26 -14.32
CA GLY A 196 19.11 -1.62 -13.19
C GLY A 196 19.71 -0.46 -12.41
N GLU A 197 19.50 0.79 -12.81
CA GLU A 197 19.90 1.99 -12.06
C GLU A 197 18.75 2.47 -11.16
N LEU A 198 19.01 2.69 -9.86
CA LEU A 198 18.00 3.24 -8.95
C LEU A 198 17.75 4.72 -9.31
N VAL A 199 16.55 5.04 -9.77
CA VAL A 199 16.18 6.39 -10.22
C VAL A 199 15.25 7.11 -9.22
N HIS A 200 14.50 6.36 -8.42
CA HIS A 200 13.61 6.91 -7.41
C HIS A 200 13.41 5.90 -6.26
N TYR A 201 13.06 6.40 -5.07
CA TYR A 201 12.69 5.56 -3.95
C TYR A 201 11.75 6.30 -3.01
N GLU A 202 10.98 5.51 -2.27
CA GLU A 202 10.10 5.95 -1.21
C GLU A 202 10.31 5.00 -0.02
N THR A 203 10.49 5.55 1.18
CA THR A 203 10.62 4.74 2.40
C THR A 203 9.95 5.47 3.55
N ILE A 204 8.97 4.81 4.17
CA ILE A 204 8.16 5.37 5.25
C ILE A 204 7.74 4.28 6.24
N PRO A 205 7.48 4.64 7.51
CA PRO A 205 6.62 3.82 8.37
C PRO A 205 5.24 3.70 7.73
N TRP A 206 4.73 2.48 7.61
CA TRP A 206 3.47 2.18 6.95
C TRP A 206 2.30 2.91 7.63
N ASP A 207 1.65 3.79 6.86
CA ASP A 207 0.54 4.64 7.28
C ASP A 207 -0.83 4.06 6.88
N GLY A 208 -0.85 2.94 6.15
CA GLY A 208 -2.05 2.20 5.78
C GLY A 208 -2.60 1.29 6.87
N GLU A 209 -3.73 0.64 6.57
CA GLU A 209 -4.32 -0.38 7.44
C GLU A 209 -3.55 -1.71 7.34
N THR A 210 -4.09 -2.77 7.95
CA THR A 210 -3.49 -4.11 7.87
C THR A 210 -3.72 -4.78 6.52
N GLY A 211 -4.73 -4.33 5.76
CA GLY A 211 -5.03 -4.83 4.42
C GLY A 211 -5.87 -3.81 3.63
N GLY A 212 -5.80 -3.86 2.30
CA GLY A 212 -6.52 -2.92 1.45
C GLY A 212 -5.81 -2.64 0.13
N PHE A 213 -5.96 -1.41 -0.35
CA PHE A 213 -5.29 -0.88 -1.54
C PHE A 213 -4.15 0.03 -1.10
N GLY A 214 -3.02 -0.09 -1.77
CA GLY A 214 -1.86 0.76 -1.61
C GLY A 214 -1.29 1.14 -2.97
N PHE A 215 -0.44 2.14 -2.97
CA PHE A 215 0.24 2.59 -4.16
C PHE A 215 1.60 3.14 -3.79
N THR A 216 2.49 3.19 -4.79
CA THR A 216 3.67 4.05 -4.78
C THR A 216 3.61 4.88 -6.04
N GLU A 217 4.02 6.14 -5.92
CA GLU A 217 3.98 7.08 -7.04
C GLU A 217 5.33 7.76 -7.21
N TRP A 218 5.60 8.16 -8.44
CA TRP A 218 6.73 8.98 -8.77
C TRP A 218 6.28 10.12 -9.68
N GLN A 219 6.39 11.34 -9.15
CA GLN A 219 6.20 12.57 -9.92
C GLN A 219 7.56 13.16 -10.26
N ALA A 220 7.82 13.38 -11.55
CA ALA A 220 9.08 13.95 -12.05
C ALA A 220 8.84 14.77 -13.30
N THR A 221 9.87 15.48 -13.77
CA THR A 221 9.74 16.16 -15.05
C THR A 221 9.80 15.16 -16.20
N ALA A 222 9.16 15.45 -17.33
CA ALA A 222 9.21 14.57 -18.50
C ALA A 222 10.64 14.35 -19.06
N ALA A 223 11.61 15.19 -18.69
CA ALA A 223 13.02 14.99 -19.03
C ALA A 223 13.71 13.93 -18.14
N ASP A 224 13.19 13.67 -16.94
CA ASP A 224 13.73 12.66 -16.00
C ASP A 224 13.21 11.25 -16.33
N PHE A 225 12.01 11.16 -16.93
CA PHE A 225 11.43 9.93 -17.47
C PHE A 225 12.07 9.52 -18.80
N LEU A 226 13.32 9.07 -18.74
CA LEU A 226 14.00 8.52 -19.92
C LEU A 226 13.40 7.18 -20.34
N PRO A 227 13.36 6.86 -21.64
CA PRO A 227 12.90 5.55 -22.12
C PRO A 227 13.79 4.43 -21.56
N GLY A 228 13.18 3.28 -21.29
CA GLY A 228 13.85 2.14 -20.66
C GLY A 228 12.87 1.20 -19.96
N THR A 229 13.40 0.11 -19.41
CA THR A 229 12.61 -0.83 -18.62
C THR A 229 12.65 -0.39 -17.16
N TYR A 230 11.49 -0.03 -16.62
CA TYR A 230 11.34 0.33 -15.23
C TYR A 230 10.93 -0.89 -14.41
N GLU A 231 11.55 -1.03 -13.24
CA GLU A 231 11.26 -2.07 -12.28
C GLU A 231 10.98 -1.44 -10.92
N VAL A 232 9.83 -1.78 -10.33
CA VAL A 232 9.46 -1.36 -8.98
C VAL A 232 9.53 -2.57 -8.06
N GLN A 233 10.32 -2.43 -7.00
CA GLN A 233 10.50 -3.44 -5.97
C GLN A 233 9.92 -2.93 -4.65
N ILE A 234 9.03 -3.70 -4.04
CA ILE A 234 8.43 -3.36 -2.74
C ILE A 234 9.00 -4.27 -1.66
N PHE A 235 9.43 -3.64 -0.57
CA PHE A 235 9.96 -4.28 0.63
C PHE A 235 9.13 -3.92 1.86
N VAL A 236 9.09 -4.84 2.82
CA VAL A 236 8.61 -4.59 4.18
C VAL A 236 9.76 -4.91 5.13
N GLY A 237 10.31 -3.89 5.78
CA GLY A 237 11.65 -3.92 6.35
C GLY A 237 12.67 -4.25 5.27
N LEU A 238 13.40 -5.35 5.44
CA LEU A 238 14.38 -5.84 4.47
C LEU A 238 13.85 -6.99 3.60
N ASP A 239 12.62 -7.43 3.84
CA ASP A 239 12.01 -8.54 3.12
C ASP A 239 11.37 -8.05 1.82
N LEU A 240 11.87 -8.53 0.69
CA LEU A 240 11.26 -8.32 -0.62
C LEU A 240 9.88 -8.99 -0.68
N LYS A 241 8.86 -8.23 -1.09
CA LYS A 241 7.47 -8.72 -1.19
C LYS A 241 7.00 -8.90 -2.63
N VAL A 242 7.26 -7.92 -3.50
CA VAL A 242 6.80 -7.99 -4.89
C VAL A 242 7.71 -7.16 -5.79
N ILE A 243 7.83 -7.60 -7.05
CA ILE A 243 8.48 -6.88 -8.15
C ILE A 243 7.45 -6.72 -9.27
N GLY A 244 7.40 -5.55 -9.89
CA GLY A 244 6.67 -5.30 -11.12
C GLY A 244 7.50 -4.51 -12.11
N GLN A 245 7.19 -4.64 -13.40
CA GLN A 245 7.91 -3.94 -14.45
C GLN A 245 6.96 -3.29 -15.46
N PHE A 246 7.41 -2.18 -16.05
CA PHE A 246 6.80 -1.58 -17.23
C PHE A 246 7.87 -1.05 -18.19
N LEU A 247 7.51 -0.90 -19.45
CA LEU A 247 8.36 -0.32 -20.49
C LEU A 247 7.92 1.11 -20.77
N LEU A 248 8.86 2.05 -20.75
CA LEU A 248 8.64 3.40 -21.25
C LEU A 248 9.33 3.57 -22.60
N GLU A 249 8.55 3.88 -23.63
CA GLU A 249 9.05 4.11 -24.98
C GLU A 249 8.93 5.58 -25.40
N GLY A 250 9.61 5.95 -26.48
CA GLY A 250 9.62 7.31 -27.04
C GLY A 250 10.74 8.19 -26.50
N ASP A 251 11.05 9.25 -27.24
CA ASP A 251 12.09 10.21 -26.86
C ASP A 251 11.59 11.11 -25.72
N ALA A 252 12.38 11.24 -24.64
CA ALA A 252 12.12 12.23 -23.62
C ALA A 252 12.25 13.65 -24.23
N PRO A 253 11.32 14.59 -23.94
CA PRO A 253 11.41 15.95 -24.46
C PRO A 253 12.75 16.59 -24.05
N THR A 254 13.40 17.27 -25.00
CA THR A 254 14.67 17.96 -24.73
C THR A 254 14.47 18.98 -23.60
N PRO A 255 15.28 18.95 -22.53
CA PRO A 255 15.16 19.93 -21.45
C PRO A 255 15.30 21.34 -22.04
N LEU A 256 14.35 22.22 -21.70
CA LEU A 256 14.41 23.62 -22.12
C LEU A 256 15.74 24.21 -21.62
N PRO A 257 16.53 24.90 -22.46
CA PRO A 257 17.81 25.45 -22.03
C PRO A 257 17.59 26.35 -20.81
N THR A 258 18.30 26.07 -19.72
CA THR A 258 18.39 26.97 -18.58
C THR A 258 18.91 28.30 -19.09
N VAL A 259 18.05 29.32 -19.11
CA VAL A 259 18.49 30.70 -19.35
C VAL A 259 19.49 31.05 -18.26
N SER A 260 20.78 31.02 -18.61
CA SER A 260 21.88 31.52 -17.79
C SER A 260 21.50 32.91 -17.27
N PRO A 261 21.73 33.22 -15.97
CA PRO A 261 21.35 34.53 -15.44
C PRO A 261 22.01 35.62 -16.28
N THR A 262 21.17 36.53 -16.78
CA THR A 262 21.58 37.73 -17.51
C THR A 262 22.74 38.40 -16.77
N PRO A 263 23.87 38.71 -17.43
CA PRO A 263 24.92 39.47 -16.78
C PRO A 263 24.34 40.79 -16.28
N SER A 264 24.47 41.02 -14.97
CA SER A 264 24.08 42.23 -14.28
C SER A 264 24.64 43.47 -15.02
N PRO A 265 23.85 44.53 -15.25
CA PRO A 265 24.37 45.73 -15.88
C PRO A 265 25.46 46.34 -14.98
N SER A 266 26.66 46.45 -15.56
CA SER A 266 27.82 47.13 -14.98
C SER A 266 27.44 48.53 -14.47
N PRO A 267 27.92 48.98 -13.29
CA PRO A 267 27.55 50.28 -12.75
C PRO A 267 28.03 51.41 -13.68
N THR A 268 27.07 52.24 -14.12
CA THR A 268 27.30 53.48 -14.85
C THR A 268 28.21 54.40 -14.03
N VAL A 269 29.39 54.73 -14.56
CA VAL A 269 30.27 55.77 -14.00
C VAL A 269 29.56 57.11 -14.10
N THR A 270 29.09 57.65 -12.98
CA THR A 270 28.60 59.03 -12.88
C THR A 270 29.79 59.98 -12.97
N VAL A 271 29.92 60.67 -14.10
CA VAL A 271 30.83 61.80 -14.24
C VAL A 271 30.22 63.00 -13.52
N THR A 272 30.73 63.33 -12.34
CA THR A 272 30.39 64.56 -11.62
C THR A 272 31.02 65.75 -12.33
N GLY A 273 30.19 66.56 -13.01
CA GLY A 273 30.59 67.87 -13.52
C GLY A 273 30.58 68.92 -12.41
N THR A 274 31.75 69.43 -12.06
CA THR A 274 31.93 70.59 -11.16
C THR A 274 31.47 71.88 -11.87
N PRO A 275 30.65 72.76 -11.25
CA PRO A 275 30.25 74.03 -11.85
C PRO A 275 31.38 75.08 -11.77
N PRO A 276 31.47 76.01 -12.75
CA PRO A 276 32.51 77.04 -12.80
C PRO A 276 32.28 78.20 -11.80
N PRO A 277 33.33 78.95 -11.43
CA PRO A 277 33.26 80.02 -10.43
C PRO A 277 32.61 81.29 -11.00
N ASN A 278 31.64 81.84 -10.26
CA ASN A 278 31.05 83.15 -10.53
C ASN A 278 32.00 84.27 -10.07
N GLN A 279 32.35 85.12 -11.03
CA GLN A 279 33.02 86.41 -10.84
C GLN A 279 31.94 87.49 -10.89
N ALA A 280 31.83 88.32 -9.85
CA ALA A 280 31.13 89.60 -9.92
C ALA A 280 31.83 90.59 -8.98
N ASP A 281 32.52 91.55 -9.60
CA ASP A 281 33.02 92.78 -8.98
C ASP A 281 31.88 93.80 -8.79
N SER A 282 32.07 94.66 -7.78
CA SER A 282 31.39 95.94 -7.45
C SER A 282 30.35 95.89 -6.34
#